data_AF-A0A1V6YX51-F1
#
_entry.id   AF-A0A1V6YX51-F1
#
_cell.length_a   1.000
_cell.length_b   1.000
_cell.length_c   1.000
_cell.angle_alpha   90.00
_cell.angle_beta   90.00
_cell.angle_gamma   90.00
#
_symmetry.space_group_name_H-M   'P 1'
#
loop_
_entity.id
_entity.type
_entity.pdbx_description
1 polymer ?
#
loop_
_entity_poly.entity_id
_entity_poly.type
_entity_poly.pdbx_seq_one_letter_code
_entity_poly.pdbx_strand_id
1 'polypeptide(L)'
;MNGPALSGRSPSLGQSEPRFANPIFFAPASTTSSPASVYLVFLICCLQSHRNSSFISSSFSYWLCPTIMGKINLTALRVRQTALNQFASGKTSKLPQWVGVVGEIPPAETLIRTRPPQHELVQQRLKTVPGSSKPQVVFQVQEKRRKPKKPSRLFQPVGLKYEEDQLRTQFFRDHPWELARPRVLLESTGKDFEHYDWSRIQQPGKRLDGESVVQRQLWLLNNVPDITKSAAYDIARREFYRLRLQEDIQRRVAAEEAAAYGAEFGPSYMDIGMKMENEQYDKWVAWARETSLVQDQRKSALSGAPDLGDTTESSEAEAEEGEAVTL
;
A
#
# COMPACT_ATOMS: atom_id res chain seq x y z
N MET A 1 73.50 -16.84 -36.24
CA MET A 1 73.89 -16.73 -34.82
C MET A 1 72.71 -17.13 -33.97
N ASN A 2 72.86 -18.27 -33.30
CA ASN A 2 72.09 -18.86 -32.19
C ASN A 2 71.28 -17.82 -31.39
N GLY A 3 70.03 -17.98 -30.95
CA GLY A 3 69.09 -19.09 -30.78
C GLY A 3 68.18 -18.70 -29.59
N PRO A 4 66.85 -18.89 -29.63
CA PRO A 4 65.95 -18.57 -28.52
C PRO A 4 65.74 -19.78 -27.60
N ALA A 5 65.56 -19.56 -26.30
CA ALA A 5 65.17 -20.62 -25.37
C ALA A 5 64.20 -20.08 -24.30
N LEU A 6 62.90 -20.20 -24.59
CA LEU A 6 61.83 -20.26 -23.59
C LEU A 6 61.57 -21.74 -23.31
N SER A 7 61.83 -22.19 -22.07
CA SER A 7 61.42 -23.50 -21.59
C SER A 7 60.18 -23.34 -20.71
N GLY A 8 59.08 -23.97 -21.11
CA GLY A 8 57.81 -23.90 -20.40
C GLY A 8 57.70 -24.85 -19.21
N ARG A 9 56.59 -24.69 -18.48
CA ARG A 9 55.84 -25.79 -17.85
C ARG A 9 54.45 -25.29 -17.38
N SER A 10 53.41 -25.76 -18.05
CA SER A 10 52.07 -26.00 -17.47
C SER A 10 52.08 -27.36 -16.77
N PRO A 11 51.23 -27.64 -15.75
CA PRO A 11 49.84 -28.10 -15.99
C PRO A 11 48.86 -27.63 -14.85
N SER A 12 47.57 -27.33 -15.04
CA SER A 12 46.38 -28.17 -15.32
C SER A 12 45.33 -28.02 -14.21
N LEU A 13 44.09 -27.76 -14.63
CA LEU A 13 42.80 -28.31 -14.16
C LEU A 13 42.27 -28.04 -12.73
N GLY A 14 41.00 -27.62 -12.70
CA GLY A 14 40.07 -27.65 -11.56
C GLY A 14 39.14 -26.43 -11.60
N GLN A 15 37.98 -26.50 -12.28
CA GLN A 15 36.63 -26.66 -11.65
C GLN A 15 36.35 -25.55 -10.61
N SER A 16 35.26 -24.77 -10.63
CA SER A 16 33.90 -24.95 -11.16
C SER A 16 33.14 -23.61 -11.10
N GLU A 17 32.18 -23.43 -12.01
CA GLU A 17 31.17 -22.36 -11.99
C GLU A 17 30.31 -22.40 -10.70
N PRO A 18 29.81 -21.27 -10.19
CA PRO A 18 28.55 -21.26 -9.45
C PRO A 18 27.40 -20.86 -10.37
N ARG A 19 26.71 -21.89 -10.89
CA ARG A 19 25.32 -21.78 -11.33
C ARG A 19 24.45 -21.70 -10.07
N PHE A 20 23.78 -20.57 -9.84
CA PHE A 20 22.61 -20.52 -8.97
C PHE A 20 21.39 -20.18 -9.81
N ALA A 21 20.84 -21.23 -10.42
CA ALA A 21 19.43 -21.30 -10.73
C ALA A 21 18.86 -22.43 -9.87
N ASN A 22 17.99 -22.10 -8.94
CA ASN A 22 16.93 -23.00 -8.50
C ASN A 22 15.63 -22.20 -8.50
N PRO A 23 14.70 -22.49 -9.42
CA PRO A 23 13.34 -21.98 -9.38
C PRO A 23 12.60 -22.67 -8.23
N ILE A 24 11.96 -21.88 -7.37
CA ILE A 24 11.02 -22.39 -6.38
C ILE A 24 9.78 -22.85 -7.14
N PHE A 25 9.68 -24.16 -7.35
CA PHE A 25 8.46 -24.85 -7.72
C PHE A 25 7.47 -24.76 -6.56
N PHE A 26 6.37 -24.02 -6.75
CA PHE A 26 5.15 -24.20 -5.98
C PHE A 26 4.32 -25.28 -6.67
N ALA A 27 4.33 -26.49 -6.11
CA ALA A 27 3.33 -27.50 -6.43
C ALA A 27 2.10 -27.30 -5.53
N PRO A 28 0.86 -27.36 -6.06
CA PRO A 28 -0.35 -27.31 -5.26
C PRO A 28 -0.61 -28.66 -4.57
N ALA A 29 -0.61 -28.68 -3.25
CA ALA A 29 -1.12 -29.82 -2.49
C ALA A 29 -2.65 -29.75 -2.45
N SER A 30 -3.30 -30.56 -3.29
CA SER A 30 -4.67 -31.00 -3.10
C SER A 30 -4.74 -31.94 -1.91
N THR A 31 -5.40 -31.55 -0.83
CA THR A 31 -5.92 -32.52 0.15
C THR A 31 -7.27 -32.04 0.66
N THR A 32 -8.26 -32.82 0.26
CA THR A 32 -9.63 -32.87 0.71
C THR A 32 -9.71 -33.25 2.19
N SER A 33 -10.38 -32.45 3.02
CA SER A 33 -11.17 -32.98 4.14
C SER A 33 -12.14 -31.93 4.66
N SER A 34 -13.43 -32.24 4.50
CA SER A 34 -14.55 -31.59 5.19
C SER A 34 -14.39 -31.69 6.71
N PRO A 35 -15.04 -30.79 7.46
CA PRO A 35 -16.17 -31.30 8.23
C PRO A 35 -17.42 -30.44 8.04
N ALA A 36 -18.50 -31.12 7.69
CA ALA A 36 -19.84 -30.60 7.73
C ALA A 36 -20.34 -30.53 9.18
N SER A 37 -21.21 -29.55 9.38
CA SER A 37 -22.32 -29.55 10.34
C SER A 37 -21.95 -29.33 11.80
N VAL A 38 -22.47 -28.23 12.36
CA VAL A 38 -23.34 -28.25 13.55
C VAL A 38 -23.81 -26.80 13.84
N TYR A 39 -25.13 -26.62 13.74
CA TYR A 39 -26.03 -25.54 14.21
C TYR A 39 -25.99 -24.14 13.57
N LEU A 40 -26.92 -23.94 12.61
CA LEU A 40 -27.62 -22.68 12.40
C LEU A 40 -29.14 -22.95 12.34
N VAL A 41 -29.82 -22.69 13.46
CA VAL A 41 -31.28 -22.53 13.51
C VAL A 41 -31.52 -21.34 14.42
N PHE A 42 -32.03 -20.23 13.89
CA PHE A 42 -33.32 -19.72 14.31
C PHE A 42 -33.78 -18.60 13.37
N LEU A 43 -34.92 -18.88 12.76
CA LEU A 43 -35.64 -18.10 11.78
C LEU A 43 -36.30 -16.88 12.45
N ILE A 44 -36.42 -15.84 11.64
CA ILE A 44 -37.12 -14.58 11.89
C ILE A 44 -38.64 -14.80 11.83
N CYS A 45 -39.34 -13.93 12.58
CA CYS A 45 -40.69 -13.40 12.36
C CYS A 45 -41.84 -13.92 13.25
N CYS A 46 -42.33 -13.03 14.12
CA CYS A 46 -43.77 -12.79 14.25
C CYS A 46 -44.00 -11.35 14.74
N LEU A 47 -44.46 -10.51 13.83
CA LEU A 47 -45.01 -9.18 14.06
C LEU A 47 -46.52 -9.31 14.33
N GLN A 48 -47.08 -8.35 15.09
CA GLN A 48 -48.49 -8.11 15.42
C GLN A 48 -49.21 -9.08 16.39
N SER A 49 -49.52 -8.59 17.60
CA SER A 49 -50.89 -8.14 17.92
C SER A 49 -51.02 -7.60 19.36
N HIS A 50 -51.79 -6.54 19.47
CA HIS A 50 -52.30 -5.84 20.65
C HIS A 50 -52.65 -6.68 21.90
N ARG A 51 -52.23 -6.22 23.10
CA ARG A 51 -53.11 -5.67 24.17
C ARG A 51 -52.38 -5.54 25.53
N ASN A 52 -52.59 -4.37 26.14
CA ASN A 52 -52.69 -4.07 27.58
C ASN A 52 -51.78 -4.79 28.59
N SER A 53 -50.98 -4.02 29.33
CA SER A 53 -51.18 -3.81 30.78
C SER A 53 -49.90 -3.28 31.44
N SER A 54 -50.01 -2.08 32.00
CA SER A 54 -49.49 -1.64 33.30
C SER A 54 -48.06 -1.99 33.75
N PHE A 55 -47.31 -0.92 34.04
CA PHE A 55 -46.47 -0.77 35.23
C PHE A 55 -45.39 -1.84 35.50
N ILE A 56 -44.12 -1.44 35.40
CA ILE A 56 -43.23 -1.24 36.55
C ILE A 56 -41.94 -0.57 36.03
N SER A 57 -41.69 0.62 36.56
CA SER A 57 -40.42 1.34 36.45
C SER A 57 -39.35 0.57 37.21
N SER A 58 -38.31 0.13 36.50
CA SER A 58 -37.10 -0.47 37.06
C SER A 58 -35.90 0.25 36.46
N SER A 59 -35.45 1.27 37.18
CA SER A 59 -34.20 1.98 36.93
C SER A 59 -33.02 1.04 37.11
N PHE A 60 -32.55 0.44 36.02
CA PHE A 60 -31.25 -0.22 35.99
C PHE A 60 -30.15 0.84 35.86
N SER A 61 -29.69 1.32 37.02
CA SER A 61 -28.47 2.11 37.14
C SER A 61 -27.28 1.26 36.66
N TYR A 62 -26.84 1.49 35.44
CA TYR A 62 -25.52 1.05 34.98
C TYR A 62 -24.46 1.77 35.80
N TRP A 63 -24.07 1.16 36.92
CA TRP A 63 -22.81 1.49 37.58
C TRP A 63 -21.69 1.24 36.57
N LEU A 64 -21.11 2.33 36.08
CA LEU A 64 -19.82 2.35 35.42
C LEU A 64 -18.82 1.59 36.32
N CYS A 65 -18.49 0.37 35.92
CA CYS A 65 -17.38 -0.37 36.47
C CYS A 65 -16.12 0.50 36.26
N PRO A 66 -15.45 0.98 37.33
CA PRO A 66 -14.18 1.66 37.17
C PRO A 66 -13.23 0.65 36.58
N THR A 67 -12.75 0.91 35.37
CA THR A 67 -11.66 0.16 34.78
C THR A 67 -10.49 0.28 35.75
N ILE A 68 -10.21 -0.80 36.50
CA ILE A 68 -9.01 -0.91 37.32
C ILE A 68 -7.85 -0.78 36.33
N MET A 69 -7.24 0.40 36.26
CA MET A 69 -5.98 0.59 35.56
C MET A 69 -5.00 -0.42 36.12
N GLY A 70 -4.57 -1.36 35.26
CA GLY A 70 -3.64 -2.43 35.64
C GLY A 70 -2.44 -1.85 36.39
N LYS A 71 -2.13 -2.44 37.55
CA LYS A 71 -0.98 -2.06 38.36
C LYS A 71 0.29 -2.24 37.52
N ILE A 72 1.11 -1.21 37.43
CA ILE A 72 2.33 -1.23 36.63
C ILE A 72 3.33 -2.21 37.27
N ASN A 73 3.77 -3.23 36.52
CA ASN A 73 4.78 -4.19 36.97
C ASN A 73 6.20 -3.62 36.78
N LEU A 74 6.86 -3.26 37.89
CA LEU A 74 8.22 -2.70 37.90
C LEU A 74 9.32 -3.75 38.14
N THR A 75 8.96 -5.04 38.20
CA THR A 75 9.89 -6.15 38.48
C THR A 75 11.00 -6.25 37.46
N ALA A 76 10.69 -6.05 36.17
CA ALA A 76 11.65 -6.08 35.07
C ALA A 76 12.66 -4.92 35.08
N LEU A 77 12.29 -3.76 35.65
CA LEU A 77 13.19 -2.62 35.79
C LEU A 77 14.07 -2.74 37.05
N ARG A 78 13.59 -3.45 38.08
CA ARG A 78 14.25 -3.60 39.38
C ARG A 78 15.11 -4.87 39.50
N VAL A 79 15.42 -5.55 38.40
CA VAL A 79 16.18 -6.83 38.40
C VAL A 79 17.55 -6.69 39.08
N ARG A 80 18.25 -5.56 38.87
CA ARG A 80 19.51 -5.28 39.58
C ARG A 80 19.30 -5.17 41.09
N GLN A 81 18.26 -4.47 41.54
CA GLN A 81 17.94 -4.33 42.95
C GLN A 81 17.57 -5.68 43.57
N THR A 82 16.78 -6.51 42.88
CA THR A 82 16.41 -7.84 43.37
C THR A 82 17.61 -8.79 43.43
N ALA A 83 18.51 -8.75 42.45
CA ALA A 83 19.73 -9.56 42.46
C ALA A 83 20.69 -9.19 43.60
N LEU A 84 20.87 -7.89 43.86
CA LEU A 84 21.65 -7.39 45.00
C LEU A 84 21.02 -7.84 46.34
N ASN A 85 19.69 -7.79 46.44
CA ASN A 85 18.96 -8.24 47.63
C ASN A 85 19.04 -9.77 47.83
N GLN A 86 19.03 -10.56 46.75
CA GLN A 86 19.18 -12.01 46.80
C GLN A 86 20.59 -12.43 47.23
N PHE A 87 21.61 -11.70 46.77
CA PHE A 87 22.98 -11.89 47.20
C PHE A 87 23.16 -11.51 48.67
N ALA A 88 22.64 -10.35 49.09
CA ALA A 88 22.68 -9.91 50.49
C ALA A 88 21.94 -10.85 51.46
N SER A 89 20.86 -11.50 51.00
CA SER A 89 20.12 -12.50 51.78
C SER A 89 20.71 -13.91 51.73
N GLY A 90 21.85 -14.11 51.04
CA GLY A 90 22.53 -15.40 50.94
C GLY A 90 21.84 -16.43 50.04
N LYS A 91 20.77 -16.05 49.31
CA LYS A 91 20.07 -16.96 48.38
C LYS A 91 20.92 -17.31 47.16
N THR A 92 21.80 -16.40 46.75
CA THR A 92 22.73 -16.59 45.63
C THR A 92 24.16 -16.43 46.11
N SER A 93 25.00 -17.46 45.93
CA SER A 93 26.40 -17.46 46.38
C SER A 93 27.32 -16.56 45.54
N LYS A 94 27.01 -16.36 44.25
CA LYS A 94 27.80 -15.52 43.34
C LYS A 94 26.91 -14.45 42.72
N LEU A 95 27.43 -13.22 42.65
CA LEU A 95 26.74 -12.14 41.98
C LEU A 95 26.78 -12.36 40.45
N PRO A 96 25.65 -12.20 39.74
CA PRO A 96 25.64 -12.31 38.28
C PRO A 96 26.54 -11.26 37.63
N GLN A 97 27.27 -11.63 36.59
CA GLN A 97 28.23 -10.76 35.90
C GLN A 97 27.58 -9.49 35.32
N TRP A 98 26.33 -9.57 34.86
CA TRP A 98 25.58 -8.44 34.30
C TRP A 98 25.22 -7.38 35.35
N VAL A 99 25.26 -7.71 36.65
CA VAL A 99 24.88 -6.76 37.70
C VAL A 99 25.75 -5.52 37.57
N GLY A 100 27.08 -5.66 37.47
CA GLY A 100 28.01 -4.54 37.30
C GLY A 100 27.63 -3.62 36.14
N VAL A 101 27.44 -4.20 34.95
CA VAL A 101 27.08 -3.49 33.71
C VAL A 101 25.76 -2.71 33.83
N VAL A 102 24.73 -3.29 34.44
CA VAL A 102 23.44 -2.60 34.65
C VAL A 102 23.53 -1.44 35.66
N GLY A 103 24.62 -1.36 36.42
CA GLY A 103 24.90 -0.20 37.28
C GLY A 103 25.52 0.97 36.56
N GLU A 104 26.37 0.67 35.60
CA GLU A 104 27.00 1.67 34.74
C GLU A 104 25.97 2.26 33.78
N ILE A 105 25.04 1.43 33.30
CA ILE A 105 23.94 1.81 32.40
C ILE A 105 22.60 1.55 33.11
N PRO A 106 22.12 2.47 33.96
CA PRO A 106 20.83 2.30 34.61
C PRO A 106 19.71 2.32 33.55
N PRO A 107 18.64 1.50 33.72
CA PRO A 107 17.51 1.50 32.80
C PRO A 107 16.77 2.85 32.83
N ALA A 108 16.23 3.29 31.69
CA ALA A 108 15.45 4.51 31.60
C ALA A 108 14.08 4.34 32.29
N GLU A 109 13.80 5.13 33.34
CA GLU A 109 12.51 5.15 34.02
C GLU A 109 11.59 6.19 33.39
N THR A 110 10.83 5.81 32.35
CA THR A 110 9.81 6.71 31.78
C THR A 110 8.51 5.98 31.50
N LEU A 111 7.72 5.74 32.55
CA LEU A 111 6.29 5.40 32.42
C LEU A 111 5.42 6.66 32.58
N ILE A 112 5.97 7.80 32.13
CA ILE A 112 5.31 9.09 32.14
C ILE A 112 4.78 9.34 30.74
N ARG A 113 3.49 9.67 30.63
CA ARG A 113 2.91 10.11 29.36
C ARG A 113 3.38 11.54 29.09
N THR A 114 4.29 11.69 28.12
CA THR A 114 4.79 13.00 27.70
C THR A 114 3.89 13.61 26.62
N ARG A 115 3.89 14.94 26.52
CA ARG A 115 3.16 15.64 25.46
C ARG A 115 3.96 15.51 24.16
N PRO A 116 3.36 15.04 23.05
CA PRO A 116 4.07 14.92 21.78
C PRO A 116 4.36 16.29 21.17
N PRO A 117 5.42 16.41 20.34
CA PRO A 117 5.68 17.63 19.58
C PRO A 117 4.50 17.93 18.65
N GLN A 118 4.14 19.22 18.56
CA GLN A 118 3.08 19.64 17.65
C GLN A 118 3.63 19.80 16.25
N HIS A 119 2.96 19.18 15.28
CA HIS A 119 3.26 19.34 13.87
C HIS A 119 2.09 20.07 13.21
N GLU A 120 2.37 21.25 12.65
CA GLU A 120 1.42 22.09 11.93
C GLU A 120 1.79 22.14 10.46
N LEU A 121 0.80 22.31 9.59
CA LEU A 121 1.06 22.45 8.17
C LEU A 121 1.62 23.85 7.93
N VAL A 122 2.92 23.92 7.70
CA VAL A 122 3.66 25.15 7.38
C VAL A 122 3.92 25.16 5.88
N GLN A 123 3.67 26.30 5.24
CA GLN A 123 3.98 26.54 3.84
C GLN A 123 5.03 27.63 3.74
N GLN A 124 6.16 27.32 3.11
CA GLN A 124 7.20 28.29 2.82
C GLN A 124 6.92 28.93 1.47
N ARG A 125 6.93 30.26 1.36
CA ARG A 125 6.74 30.94 0.07
C ARG A 125 7.70 32.11 -0.05
N LEU A 126 8.23 32.32 -1.25
CA LEU A 126 9.01 33.52 -1.56
C LEU A 126 8.09 34.62 -2.08
N LYS A 127 8.07 35.77 -1.41
CA LYS A 127 7.22 36.91 -1.80
C LYS A 127 8.05 38.18 -1.97
N THR A 128 7.67 39.02 -2.94
CA THR A 128 8.16 40.40 -2.97
C THR A 128 7.31 41.23 -2.01
N VAL A 129 7.95 41.78 -0.98
CA VAL A 129 7.30 42.67 -0.02
C VAL A 129 7.41 44.09 -0.57
N PRO A 130 6.30 44.86 -0.69
CA PRO A 130 6.36 46.24 -1.13
C PRO A 130 7.26 47.04 -0.17
N GLY A 131 8.40 47.53 -0.67
CA GLY A 131 9.40 48.27 0.11
C GLY A 131 10.72 47.55 0.37
N SER A 132 10.87 46.27 0.01
CA SER A 132 12.16 45.54 0.07
C SER A 132 12.69 45.25 -1.34
N SER A 133 13.97 45.52 -1.59
CA SER A 133 14.62 45.20 -2.87
C SER A 133 14.91 43.70 -3.04
N LYS A 134 14.98 42.95 -1.94
CA LYS A 134 15.21 41.50 -1.92
C LYS A 134 13.92 40.76 -1.59
N PRO A 135 13.63 39.64 -2.28
CA PRO A 135 12.47 38.81 -1.94
C PRO A 135 12.68 38.17 -0.55
N GLN A 136 11.59 38.07 0.22
CA GLN A 136 11.63 37.53 1.58
C GLN A 136 10.85 36.22 1.66
N VAL A 137 11.37 35.29 2.47
CA VAL A 137 10.72 34.00 2.75
C VAL A 137 9.64 34.21 3.81
N VAL A 138 8.39 33.96 3.45
CA VAL A 138 7.22 34.07 4.32
C VAL A 138 6.72 32.67 4.65
N PHE A 139 6.66 32.36 5.95
CA PHE A 139 6.06 31.12 6.44
C PHE A 139 4.58 31.36 6.73
N GLN A 140 3.72 30.63 6.02
CA GLN A 140 2.28 30.62 6.27
C GLN A 140 1.93 29.36 7.04
N VAL A 141 1.55 29.54 8.30
CA VAL A 141 1.08 28.44 9.15
C VAL A 141 -0.43 28.38 9.07
N GLN A 142 -0.98 27.20 8.76
CA GLN A 142 -2.43 27.04 8.83
C GLN A 142 -2.89 27.02 10.28
N GLU A 143 -3.44 28.15 10.74
CA GLU A 143 -3.98 28.26 12.09
C GLU A 143 -5.12 27.28 12.32
N LYS A 144 -4.96 26.40 13.31
CA LYS A 144 -6.03 25.48 13.72
C LYS A 144 -7.14 26.28 14.41
N ARG A 145 -8.38 26.00 14.05
CA ARG A 145 -9.56 26.55 14.75
C ARG A 145 -9.48 26.21 16.23
N ARG A 146 -9.50 27.26 17.08
CA ARG A 146 -9.47 27.11 18.55
C ARG A 146 -10.73 26.37 19.02
N LYS A 147 -10.51 25.21 19.66
CA LYS A 147 -11.55 24.33 20.22
C LYS A 147 -11.75 24.60 21.72
N PRO A 148 -12.87 24.15 22.33
CA PRO A 148 -13.27 24.57 23.68
C PRO A 148 -12.25 24.24 24.78
N LYS A 149 -12.43 24.89 25.94
CA LYS A 149 -11.50 25.00 27.09
C LYS A 149 -10.97 23.67 27.69
N LYS A 150 -11.49 22.50 27.29
CA LYS A 150 -11.07 21.17 27.77
C LYS A 150 -10.64 20.29 26.58
N PRO A 151 -9.36 20.35 26.16
CA PRO A 151 -8.88 19.52 25.06
C PRO A 151 -8.78 18.06 25.49
N SER A 152 -9.47 17.17 24.77
CA SER A 152 -9.21 15.73 24.82
C SER A 152 -7.96 15.40 23.98
N ARG A 153 -7.28 14.29 24.29
CA ARG A 153 -6.14 13.75 23.50
C ARG A 153 -4.82 14.54 23.55
N LEU A 154 -4.54 15.23 24.67
CA LEU A 154 -3.27 15.97 24.87
C LEU A 154 -2.00 15.12 24.77
N PHE A 155 -2.09 13.83 25.10
CA PHE A 155 -0.96 12.89 25.08
C PHE A 155 -0.97 11.96 23.86
N GLN A 156 -1.89 12.19 22.90
CA GLN A 156 -1.96 11.37 21.69
C GLN A 156 -1.01 11.92 20.63
N PRO A 157 -0.15 11.08 20.02
CA PRO A 157 0.70 11.50 18.90
C PRO A 157 -0.09 12.20 17.80
N VAL A 158 0.47 13.28 17.27
CA VAL A 158 -0.15 14.10 16.23
C VAL A 158 0.19 13.51 14.85
N GLY A 159 -0.78 13.45 13.95
CA GLY A 159 -0.54 13.03 12.57
C GLY A 159 0.32 14.07 11.83
N LEU A 160 1.37 13.58 11.16
CA LEU A 160 2.26 14.40 10.33
C LEU A 160 1.51 14.83 9.06
N LYS A 161 1.69 16.08 8.63
CA LYS A 161 0.97 16.67 7.50
C LYS A 161 1.91 17.56 6.73
N TYR A 162 2.13 17.20 5.47
CA TYR A 162 3.02 17.91 4.58
C TYR A 162 2.24 18.65 3.51
N GLU A 163 2.83 19.69 2.93
CA GLU A 163 2.18 20.42 1.84
C GLU A 163 2.17 19.61 0.54
N GLU A 164 3.19 18.79 0.37
CA GLU A 164 3.40 17.84 -0.72
C GLU A 164 2.28 16.81 -0.82
N ASP A 165 1.65 16.42 0.30
CA ASP A 165 0.56 15.45 0.29
C ASP A 165 -0.66 15.97 -0.49
N GLN A 166 -0.92 17.29 -0.40
CA GLN A 166 -1.97 17.93 -1.18
C GLN A 166 -1.60 17.98 -2.67
N LEU A 167 -0.31 18.20 -2.98
CA LEU A 167 0.20 18.23 -4.35
C LEU A 167 0.15 16.84 -5.00
N ARG A 168 0.57 15.79 -4.27
CA ARG A 168 0.47 14.39 -4.68
C ARG A 168 -0.96 14.01 -5.02
N THR A 169 -1.89 14.33 -4.11
CA THR A 169 -3.31 14.02 -4.30
C THR A 169 -3.87 14.68 -5.57
N GLN A 170 -3.49 15.93 -5.84
CA GLN A 170 -3.91 16.62 -7.07
C GLN A 170 -3.29 15.98 -8.31
N PHE A 171 -1.99 15.72 -8.31
CA PHE A 171 -1.29 15.14 -9.45
C PHE A 171 -1.82 13.76 -9.86
N PHE A 172 -1.99 12.84 -8.89
CA PHE A 172 -2.46 11.48 -9.19
C PHE A 172 -3.95 11.40 -9.50
N ARG A 173 -4.74 12.41 -9.10
CA ARG A 173 -6.13 12.56 -9.57
C ARG A 173 -6.19 12.92 -11.05
N ASP A 174 -5.33 13.84 -11.48
CA ASP A 174 -5.25 14.24 -12.89
C ASP A 174 -4.61 13.14 -13.76
N HIS A 175 -3.70 12.35 -13.19
CA HIS A 175 -2.92 11.31 -13.88
C HIS A 175 -3.10 9.92 -13.25
N PRO A 176 -4.29 9.31 -13.37
CA PRO A 176 -4.57 8.02 -12.74
C PRO A 176 -3.63 6.91 -13.26
N TRP A 177 -3.25 6.95 -14.54
CA TRP A 177 -2.36 5.96 -15.15
C TRP A 177 -0.89 6.05 -14.74
N GLU A 178 -0.47 7.11 -14.04
CA GLU A 178 0.86 7.13 -13.42
C GLU A 178 0.93 6.16 -12.23
N LEU A 179 -0.22 5.77 -11.64
CA LEU A 179 -0.27 4.74 -10.59
C LEU A 179 -0.03 3.32 -11.14
N ALA A 180 -0.28 3.09 -12.43
CA ALA A 180 -0.01 1.81 -13.07
C ALA A 180 1.49 1.57 -13.29
N ARG A 181 2.32 2.62 -13.23
CA ARG A 181 3.77 2.49 -13.36
C ARG A 181 4.37 1.92 -12.06
N PRO A 182 5.10 0.79 -12.13
CA PRO A 182 5.63 0.15 -10.93
C PRO A 182 6.70 1.02 -10.26
N ARG A 183 6.54 1.24 -8.95
CA ARG A 183 7.45 2.03 -8.12
C ARG A 183 8.13 1.14 -7.07
N VAL A 184 9.44 1.32 -6.92
CA VAL A 184 10.23 0.66 -5.86
C VAL A 184 10.14 1.49 -4.59
N LEU A 185 9.67 0.89 -3.49
CA LEU A 185 9.57 1.52 -2.17
C LEU A 185 10.76 1.23 -1.26
N LEU A 186 11.58 0.23 -1.62
CA LEU A 186 12.79 -0.12 -0.88
C LEU A 186 13.83 0.98 -1.08
N GLU A 187 14.24 1.60 0.02
CA GLU A 187 15.30 2.60 0.03
C GLU A 187 16.67 1.92 -0.04
N SER A 188 17.64 2.56 -0.71
CA SER A 188 19.00 2.01 -0.82
C SER A 188 19.86 2.36 0.40
N THR A 189 20.04 3.66 0.68
CA THR A 189 20.84 4.15 1.83
C THR A 189 20.00 4.96 2.82
N GLY A 190 18.77 5.35 2.44
CA GLY A 190 17.90 6.24 3.23
C GLY A 190 18.36 7.71 3.24
N LYS A 191 19.48 8.02 2.55
CA LYS A 191 20.06 9.37 2.41
C LYS A 191 20.04 9.89 0.97
N ASP A 192 19.26 9.24 0.12
CA ASP A 192 19.22 9.54 -1.31
C ASP A 192 18.72 10.99 -1.55
N PHE A 193 17.92 11.53 -0.62
CA PHE A 193 17.38 12.88 -0.67
C PHE A 193 18.44 13.99 -0.59
N GLU A 194 19.62 13.74 -0.04
CA GLU A 194 20.69 14.75 0.13
C GLU A 194 21.28 15.19 -1.22
N HIS A 195 21.25 14.32 -2.21
CA HIS A 195 21.91 14.52 -3.51
C HIS A 195 20.96 15.06 -4.59
N TYR A 196 19.69 15.28 -4.25
CA TYR A 196 18.67 15.73 -5.21
C TYR A 196 18.59 17.25 -5.27
N ASP A 197 18.85 17.80 -6.45
CA ASP A 197 18.66 19.22 -6.73
C ASP A 197 17.40 19.44 -7.59
N TRP A 198 16.31 19.88 -6.95
CA TRP A 198 15.02 20.13 -7.57
C TRP A 198 14.97 21.38 -8.48
N SER A 199 16.13 21.99 -8.79
CA SER A 199 16.29 22.91 -9.92
C SER A 199 15.97 22.26 -11.27
N ARG A 200 16.01 20.93 -11.35
CA ARG A 200 15.60 20.11 -12.51
C ARG A 200 14.68 18.97 -12.04
N ILE A 201 13.88 18.42 -12.95
CA ILE A 201 13.03 17.26 -12.62
C ILE A 201 13.83 15.96 -12.58
N GLN A 202 14.73 15.76 -13.55
CA GLN A 202 15.57 14.56 -13.60
C GLN A 202 16.63 14.62 -12.52
N GLN A 203 16.71 13.56 -11.73
CA GLN A 203 17.71 13.39 -10.69
C GLN A 203 18.56 12.15 -10.99
N PRO A 204 19.86 12.17 -10.66
CA PRO A 204 20.68 10.97 -10.80
C PRO A 204 20.15 9.86 -9.87
N GLY A 205 20.06 8.63 -10.37
CA GLY A 205 19.62 7.46 -9.60
C GLY A 205 18.11 7.38 -9.29
N LYS A 206 17.34 8.45 -9.52
CA LYS A 206 15.87 8.44 -9.36
C LYS A 206 15.16 8.27 -10.70
N ARG A 207 14.13 7.44 -10.74
CA ARG A 207 13.24 7.33 -11.92
C ARG A 207 12.33 8.55 -12.04
N LEU A 208 11.93 8.85 -13.26
CA LEU A 208 10.96 9.92 -13.55
C LEU A 208 9.56 9.48 -13.08
N ASP A 209 9.09 10.08 -11.99
CA ASP A 209 7.83 9.76 -11.31
C ASP A 209 7.03 11.02 -10.95
N GLY A 210 5.76 10.87 -10.58
CA GLY A 210 4.94 11.97 -10.06
C GLY A 210 5.56 12.70 -8.84
N GLU A 211 6.35 12.01 -8.01
CA GLU A 211 7.09 12.65 -6.91
C GLU A 211 8.11 13.69 -7.40
N SER A 212 8.72 13.47 -8.57
CA SER A 212 9.65 14.44 -9.15
C SER A 212 8.94 15.73 -9.55
N VAL A 213 7.70 15.64 -10.02
CA VAL A 213 6.83 16.78 -10.35
C VAL A 213 6.45 17.55 -9.09
N VAL A 214 6.04 16.84 -8.04
CA VAL A 214 5.65 17.45 -6.76
C VAL A 214 6.82 18.21 -6.13
N GLN A 215 8.01 17.61 -6.11
CA GLN A 215 9.19 18.26 -5.55
C GLN A 215 9.68 19.43 -6.40
N ARG A 216 9.62 19.31 -7.73
CA ARG A 216 9.88 20.44 -8.64
C ARG A 216 8.91 21.59 -8.43
N GLN A 217 7.61 21.29 -8.31
CA GLN A 217 6.58 22.28 -8.04
C GLN A 217 6.83 22.97 -6.69
N LEU A 218 7.18 22.21 -5.66
CA LEU A 218 7.52 22.73 -4.34
C LEU A 218 8.75 23.65 -4.40
N TRP A 219 9.79 23.23 -5.11
CA TRP A 219 11.00 24.03 -5.31
C TRP A 219 10.69 25.35 -6.00
N LEU A 220 9.83 25.36 -7.01
CA LEU A 220 9.39 26.59 -7.69
C LEU A 220 8.67 27.54 -6.73
N LEU A 221 7.76 27.03 -5.89
CA LEU A 221 7.04 27.82 -4.89
C LEU A 221 7.97 28.46 -3.83
N ASN A 222 9.11 27.81 -3.57
CA ASN A 222 10.07 28.24 -2.54
C ASN A 222 11.15 29.19 -3.08
N ASN A 223 11.50 29.09 -4.37
CA ASN A 223 12.62 29.85 -4.97
C ASN A 223 12.19 30.95 -5.94
N VAL A 224 11.01 30.83 -6.59
CA VAL A 224 10.52 31.85 -7.52
C VAL A 224 9.57 32.80 -6.78
N PRO A 225 9.81 34.12 -6.82
CA PRO A 225 8.95 35.07 -6.13
C PRO A 225 7.56 35.13 -6.76
N ASP A 226 6.53 35.19 -5.91
CA ASP A 226 5.13 35.46 -6.26
C ASP A 226 4.51 34.52 -7.31
N ILE A 227 5.07 33.32 -7.47
CA ILE A 227 4.50 32.29 -8.34
C ILE A 227 3.27 31.64 -7.70
N THR A 228 2.21 31.47 -8.48
CA THR A 228 1.00 30.76 -8.03
C THR A 228 1.21 29.26 -8.06
N LYS A 229 0.49 28.54 -7.19
CA LYS A 229 0.53 27.07 -7.13
C LYS A 229 0.17 26.41 -8.46
N SER A 230 -0.77 26.98 -9.21
CA SER A 230 -1.17 26.49 -10.54
C SER A 230 -0.11 26.75 -11.60
N ALA A 231 0.51 27.93 -11.64
CA ALA A 231 1.59 28.22 -12.58
C ALA A 231 2.81 27.31 -12.34
N ALA A 232 3.18 27.12 -11.06
CA ALA A 232 4.25 26.19 -10.69
C ALA A 232 3.92 24.74 -11.10
N TYR A 233 2.65 24.34 -10.94
CA TYR A 233 2.17 23.02 -11.38
C TYR A 233 2.29 22.86 -12.90
N ASP A 234 1.86 23.85 -13.68
CA ASP A 234 1.89 23.80 -15.13
C ASP A 234 3.32 23.71 -15.69
N ILE A 235 4.26 24.45 -15.09
CA ILE A 235 5.68 24.38 -15.47
C ILE A 235 6.22 22.96 -15.23
N ALA A 236 6.07 22.45 -14.01
CA ALA A 236 6.56 21.12 -13.65
C ALA A 236 5.89 20.02 -14.49
N ARG A 237 4.59 20.16 -14.77
CA ARG A 237 3.81 19.21 -15.58
C ARG A 237 4.26 19.20 -17.05
N ARG A 238 4.53 20.36 -17.66
CA ARG A 238 5.05 20.43 -19.03
C ARG A 238 6.46 19.84 -19.15
N GLU A 239 7.33 20.14 -18.18
CA GLU A 239 8.66 19.52 -18.10
C GLU A 239 8.53 17.99 -18.00
N PHE A 240 7.62 17.48 -17.18
CA PHE A 240 7.34 16.05 -17.04
C PHE A 240 6.83 15.42 -18.34
N TYR A 241 5.87 16.04 -19.02
CA TYR A 241 5.35 15.53 -20.30
C TYR A 241 6.41 15.44 -21.38
N ARG A 242 7.28 16.46 -21.47
CA ARG A 242 8.39 16.45 -22.42
C ARG A 242 9.31 15.24 -22.18
N LEU A 243 9.64 14.97 -20.92
CA LEU A 243 10.51 13.85 -20.56
C LEU A 243 9.84 12.48 -20.81
N ARG A 244 8.54 12.35 -20.49
CA ARG A 244 7.78 11.14 -20.79
C ARG A 244 7.69 10.87 -22.28
N LEU A 245 7.40 11.90 -23.08
CA LEU A 245 7.38 11.80 -24.53
C LEU A 245 8.76 11.37 -25.07
N GLN A 246 9.83 11.94 -24.52
CA GLN A 246 11.19 11.57 -24.89
C GLN A 246 11.49 10.10 -24.56
N GLU A 247 11.11 9.60 -23.37
CA GLU A 247 11.26 8.18 -23.01
C GLU A 247 10.52 7.25 -23.99
N ASP A 248 9.30 7.61 -24.39
CA ASP A 248 8.48 6.79 -25.29
C ASP A 248 9.03 6.79 -26.72
N ILE A 249 9.47 7.95 -27.23
CA ILE A 249 10.15 8.04 -28.53
C ILE A 249 11.44 7.22 -28.52
N GLN A 250 12.25 7.35 -27.46
CA GLN A 250 13.51 6.62 -27.34
C GLN A 250 13.29 5.10 -27.38
N ARG A 251 12.27 4.58 -26.70
CA ARG A 251 11.95 3.15 -26.73
C ARG A 251 11.52 2.68 -28.12
N ARG A 252 10.69 3.45 -28.82
CA ARG A 252 10.22 3.10 -30.17
C ARG A 252 11.35 3.10 -31.18
N VAL A 253 12.10 4.20 -31.22
CA VAL A 253 13.24 4.35 -32.13
C VAL A 253 14.29 3.27 -31.86
N ALA A 254 14.61 2.98 -30.60
CA ALA A 254 15.57 1.91 -30.28
C ALA A 254 15.11 0.52 -30.75
N ALA A 255 13.81 0.21 -30.67
CA ALA A 255 13.27 -1.05 -31.17
C ALA A 255 13.28 -1.11 -32.71
N GLU A 256 12.94 -0.01 -33.38
CA GLU A 256 12.97 0.12 -34.84
C GLU A 256 14.40 0.00 -35.38
N GLU A 257 15.36 0.70 -34.78
CA GLU A 257 16.77 0.61 -35.12
C GLU A 257 17.28 -0.81 -34.93
N ALA A 258 17.02 -1.43 -33.78
CA ALA A 258 17.44 -2.82 -33.53
C ALA A 258 16.85 -3.80 -34.56
N ALA A 259 15.57 -3.66 -34.91
CA ALA A 259 14.94 -4.48 -35.94
C ALA A 259 15.57 -4.24 -37.33
N ALA A 260 15.87 -2.99 -37.68
CA ALA A 260 16.55 -2.64 -38.93
C ALA A 260 17.95 -3.26 -39.03
N TYR A 261 18.64 -3.43 -37.90
CA TYR A 261 19.94 -4.13 -37.82
C TYR A 261 19.81 -5.66 -37.68
N GLY A 262 18.60 -6.21 -37.80
CA GLY A 262 18.34 -7.65 -37.80
C GLY A 262 18.22 -8.27 -36.40
N ALA A 263 17.95 -7.49 -35.35
CA ALA A 263 17.61 -8.05 -34.04
C ALA A 263 16.21 -8.66 -34.06
N GLU A 264 16.08 -9.91 -33.63
CA GLU A 264 14.80 -10.58 -33.46
C GLU A 264 14.32 -10.46 -32.01
N PHE A 265 13.07 -10.04 -31.82
CA PHE A 265 12.43 -9.95 -30.52
C PHE A 265 11.61 -11.21 -30.23
N GLY A 266 11.51 -11.57 -28.95
CA GLY A 266 10.57 -12.60 -28.49
C GLY A 266 9.10 -12.18 -28.65
N PRO A 267 8.16 -13.00 -28.14
CA PRO A 267 6.73 -12.67 -28.21
C PRO A 267 6.45 -11.31 -27.54
N SER A 268 5.60 -10.50 -28.18
CA SER A 268 5.21 -9.20 -27.65
C SER A 268 4.36 -9.37 -26.38
N TYR A 269 4.31 -8.34 -25.53
CA TYR A 269 3.38 -8.32 -24.40
C TYR A 269 1.92 -8.51 -24.84
N MET A 270 1.54 -8.07 -26.04
CA MET A 270 0.21 -8.31 -26.60
C MET A 270 -0.03 -9.82 -26.85
N ASP A 271 0.94 -10.52 -27.42
CA ASP A 271 0.84 -11.95 -27.70
C ASP A 271 0.81 -12.76 -26.40
N ILE A 272 1.60 -12.36 -25.41
CA ILE A 272 1.59 -12.97 -24.07
C ILE A 272 0.23 -12.74 -23.40
N GLY A 273 -0.33 -11.52 -23.50
CA GLY A 273 -1.67 -11.19 -23.02
C GLY A 273 -2.74 -12.08 -23.63
N MET A 274 -2.78 -12.16 -24.95
CA MET A 274 -3.74 -13.00 -25.70
C MET A 274 -3.66 -14.48 -25.30
N LYS A 275 -2.44 -15.02 -25.11
CA LYS A 275 -2.25 -16.39 -24.64
C LYS A 275 -2.88 -16.61 -23.25
N MET A 276 -2.62 -15.71 -22.31
CA MET A 276 -3.20 -15.79 -20.96
C MET A 276 -4.73 -15.66 -20.99
N GLU A 277 -5.27 -14.78 -21.84
CA GLU A 277 -6.72 -14.61 -22.02
C GLU A 277 -7.37 -15.87 -22.57
N ASN A 278 -6.78 -16.50 -23.59
CA ASN A 278 -7.24 -17.77 -24.13
C ASN A 278 -7.24 -18.88 -23.08
N GLU A 279 -6.17 -19.00 -22.28
CA GLU A 279 -6.10 -19.98 -21.19
C GLU A 279 -7.21 -19.80 -20.14
N GLN A 280 -7.61 -18.55 -19.85
CA GLN A 280 -8.71 -18.28 -18.93
C GLN A 280 -10.07 -18.49 -19.60
N TYR A 281 -10.20 -18.14 -20.88
CA TYR A 281 -11.40 -18.38 -21.66
C TYR A 281 -11.72 -19.88 -21.73
N ASP A 282 -10.73 -20.72 -22.00
CA ASP A 282 -10.91 -22.18 -22.05
C ASP A 282 -11.39 -22.75 -20.71
N LYS A 283 -10.84 -22.25 -19.59
CA LYS A 283 -11.32 -22.59 -18.24
C LYS A 283 -12.76 -22.16 -18.03
N TRP A 284 -13.11 -20.94 -18.46
CA TRP A 284 -14.47 -20.42 -18.37
C TRP A 284 -15.44 -21.24 -19.24
N VAL A 285 -15.05 -21.63 -20.45
CA VAL A 285 -15.86 -22.48 -21.34
C VAL A 285 -16.15 -23.83 -20.69
N ALA A 286 -15.13 -24.47 -20.10
CA ALA A 286 -15.33 -25.74 -19.40
C ALA A 286 -16.32 -25.60 -18.23
N TRP A 287 -16.15 -24.56 -17.40
CA TRP A 287 -17.06 -24.26 -16.28
C TRP A 287 -18.48 -23.93 -16.75
N ALA A 288 -18.62 -23.12 -17.80
CA ALA A 288 -19.91 -22.70 -18.33
C ALA A 288 -20.69 -23.89 -18.90
N ARG A 289 -20.00 -24.83 -19.57
CA ARG A 289 -20.61 -26.08 -20.04
C ARG A 289 -21.14 -26.93 -18.88
N GLU A 290 -20.32 -27.16 -17.86
CA GLU A 290 -20.74 -27.93 -16.68
C GLU A 290 -21.92 -27.26 -15.96
N THR A 291 -21.83 -25.95 -15.77
CA THR A 291 -22.89 -25.17 -15.12
C THR A 291 -24.19 -25.22 -15.92
N SER A 292 -24.12 -25.11 -17.25
CA SER A 292 -25.29 -25.20 -18.13
C SER A 292 -25.94 -26.58 -18.01
N LEU A 293 -25.14 -27.67 -18.03
CA LEU A 293 -25.65 -29.03 -17.85
C LEU A 293 -26.35 -29.21 -16.50
N VAL A 294 -25.76 -28.71 -15.41
CA VAL A 294 -26.38 -28.76 -14.07
C VAL A 294 -27.67 -27.92 -14.03
N GLN A 295 -27.69 -26.76 -14.67
CA GLN A 295 -28.90 -25.94 -14.77
C GLN A 295 -30.00 -26.63 -15.57
N ASP A 296 -29.68 -27.27 -16.69
CA ASP A 296 -30.63 -28.00 -17.52
C ASP A 296 -31.18 -29.24 -16.78
N GLN A 297 -30.32 -29.95 -16.02
CA GLN A 297 -30.77 -31.03 -15.14
C GLN A 297 -31.72 -30.53 -14.06
N ARG A 298 -31.42 -29.39 -13.43
CA ARG A 298 -32.31 -28.77 -12.42
C ARG A 298 -33.65 -28.32 -13.04
N LYS A 299 -33.62 -27.71 -14.22
CA LYS A 299 -34.84 -27.32 -14.96
C LYS A 299 -35.68 -28.56 -15.31
N SER A 300 -35.04 -29.61 -15.82
CA SER A 300 -35.71 -30.88 -16.13
C SER A 300 -36.30 -31.55 -14.88
N ALA A 301 -35.59 -31.50 -13.75
CA ALA A 301 -36.11 -32.01 -12.48
C ALA A 301 -37.30 -31.19 -11.94
N LEU A 302 -37.31 -29.87 -12.19
CA LEU A 302 -38.42 -28.99 -11.83
C LEU A 302 -39.64 -29.19 -12.74
N SER A 303 -39.43 -29.40 -14.05
CA SER A 303 -40.51 -29.68 -15.02
C SER A 303 -41.02 -31.12 -14.98
N GLY A 304 -40.32 -32.03 -14.29
CA GLY A 304 -40.69 -33.44 -14.11
C GLY A 304 -41.68 -33.68 -12.97
N ALA A 305 -42.13 -32.65 -12.24
CA ALA A 305 -43.24 -32.76 -11.31
C ALA A 305 -44.55 -32.88 -12.10
N PRO A 306 -45.36 -33.95 -11.93
CA PRO A 306 -46.64 -34.06 -12.62
C PRO A 306 -47.55 -32.93 -12.17
N ASP A 307 -47.96 -32.13 -13.14
CA ASP A 307 -49.05 -31.17 -13.01
C ASP A 307 -50.31 -31.91 -12.55
N LEU A 308 -50.67 -31.71 -11.28
CA LEU A 308 -52.02 -31.98 -10.79
C LEU A 308 -52.86 -30.74 -11.10
N GLY A 309 -53.16 -30.60 -12.40
CA GLY A 309 -54.26 -29.87 -12.99
C GLY A 309 -54.40 -28.39 -12.64
N ASP A 310 -54.12 -27.52 -13.62
CA ASP A 310 -55.10 -26.50 -13.97
C ASP A 310 -55.12 -26.21 -15.49
N THR A 311 -56.11 -26.79 -16.15
CA THR A 311 -56.60 -26.33 -17.45
C THR A 311 -57.38 -25.03 -17.24
N THR A 312 -56.77 -23.88 -17.60
CA THR A 312 -57.54 -22.73 -18.11
C THR A 312 -56.73 -22.05 -19.21
N GLU A 313 -57.33 -22.02 -20.41
CA GLU A 313 -56.78 -21.50 -21.66
C GLU A 313 -56.70 -19.96 -21.72
N SER A 314 -56.01 -19.49 -22.77
CA SER A 314 -55.91 -18.13 -23.37
C SER A 314 -54.76 -17.25 -22.84
N SER A 315 -53.90 -16.64 -23.67
CA SER A 315 -54.10 -16.12 -25.02
C SER A 315 -52.78 -15.90 -25.77
N GLU A 316 -52.86 -15.99 -27.09
CA GLU A 316 -51.85 -15.65 -28.08
C GLU A 316 -51.38 -14.18 -27.97
N ALA A 317 -50.10 -13.95 -28.22
CA ALA A 317 -49.59 -12.70 -28.80
C ALA A 317 -48.25 -12.97 -29.49
N GLU A 318 -48.33 -13.39 -30.75
CA GLU A 318 -47.31 -13.10 -31.76
C GLU A 318 -47.15 -11.58 -31.88
N ALA A 319 -45.91 -11.07 -31.79
CA ALA A 319 -45.54 -9.74 -32.25
C ALA A 319 -44.05 -9.73 -32.64
N GLU A 320 -43.85 -10.03 -33.92
CA GLU A 320 -42.90 -9.43 -34.88
C GLU A 320 -41.43 -9.19 -34.50
N GLU A 321 -40.59 -9.73 -35.38
CA GLU A 321 -39.21 -9.33 -35.65
C GLU A 321 -39.08 -7.82 -35.86
N GLY A 322 -38.22 -7.19 -35.07
CA GLY A 322 -37.70 -5.84 -35.29
C GLY A 322 -36.26 -5.89 -35.78
N GLU A 323 -36.11 -5.67 -37.07
CA GLU A 323 -34.89 -5.40 -37.83
C GLU A 323 -34.04 -4.26 -37.22
N ALA A 324 -32.71 -4.47 -37.24
CA ALA A 324 -31.58 -3.53 -37.30
C ALA A 324 -31.54 -2.26 -36.40
N VAL A 325 -30.44 -2.10 -35.65
CA VAL A 325 -29.62 -0.87 -35.72
C VAL A 325 -28.13 -1.22 -35.53
N THR A 326 -27.42 -1.19 -36.65
CA THR A 326 -26.03 -0.74 -36.77
C THR A 326 -25.88 0.68 -36.27
N LEU A 327 -24.92 0.94 -35.38
CA LEU A 327 -23.92 2.00 -35.50
C LEU A 327 -22.80 1.78 -34.47
#